data_AF-F9H991-F1
#
_entry.id   AF-F9H991-F1
#
_cell.length_a   1.000
_cell.length_b   1.000
_cell.length_c   1.000
_cell.angle_alpha   90.00
_cell.angle_beta   90.00
_cell.angle_gamma   90.00
#
_symmetry.space_group_name_H-M   'P 1'
#
loop_
_entity.id
_entity.type
_entity.pdbx_description
1 polymer ?
#
loop_
_entity_poly.entity_id
_entity_poly.type
_entity_poly.pdbx_seq_one_letter_code
_entity_poly.pdbx_strand_id
1 'polypeptide(L)'
;MKELGEKVRILREEKGLSRPVFCGDESELSVRQLVRIEKGEFRPTIKTLEYIADRLEIPSYVLMPDYKELPKRYQELKYFLLHHPDYGDKELQEQKEEYFDEIFENFYDDLPRDEKVLVDCLQAIDAVRMTSNSLYGSSVIEDGLQDLLSRDVYKAEDLLKLRLYFNCQLMDGLNVGEIKESEHETILCFHDKLSSQVDKIEFDCLNLLRDSLLASLTCLEIPC
;
A
#
# COMPACT_ATOMS: atom_id res chain seq x y z
N MET A 1 -2.96 -14.83 4.69
CA MET A 1 -3.04 -14.69 3.21
C MET A 1 -2.43 -15.85 2.45
N LYS A 2 -1.22 -16.34 2.76
CA LYS A 2 -0.65 -17.54 2.11
C LYS A 2 -1.60 -18.75 2.22
N GLU A 3 -2.18 -18.98 3.39
CA GLU A 3 -3.15 -20.07 3.61
C GLU A 3 -4.40 -19.99 2.73
N LEU A 4 -4.92 -18.78 2.47
CA LEU A 4 -6.05 -18.57 1.56
C LEU A 4 -5.67 -18.91 0.12
N GLY A 5 -4.55 -18.36 -0.37
CA GLY A 5 -4.07 -18.58 -1.73
C GLY A 5 -3.80 -20.07 -2.01
N GLU A 6 -3.12 -20.73 -1.06
CA GLU A 6 -2.85 -22.16 -1.11
C GLU A 6 -4.15 -22.97 -1.17
N LYS A 7 -5.13 -22.63 -0.33
CA LYS A 7 -6.43 -23.30 -0.27
C LYS A 7 -7.20 -23.16 -1.58
N VAL A 8 -7.26 -21.95 -2.16
CA VAL A 8 -7.89 -21.70 -3.47
C VAL A 8 -7.23 -22.54 -4.56
N ARG A 9 -5.90 -22.58 -4.57
CA ARG A 9 -5.13 -23.37 -5.54
C ARG A 9 -5.43 -24.86 -5.44
N ILE A 10 -5.37 -25.42 -4.23
CA ILE A 10 -5.61 -26.84 -3.96
C ILE A 10 -7.02 -27.23 -4.42
N LEU A 11 -8.05 -26.50 -3.98
CA LEU A 11 -9.43 -26.80 -4.32
C LEU A 11 -9.71 -26.68 -5.83
N ARG A 12 -9.07 -25.71 -6.50
CA ARG A 12 -9.17 -25.57 -7.96
C ARG A 12 -8.54 -26.78 -8.67
N GLU A 13 -7.35 -27.20 -8.23
CA GLU A 13 -6.62 -28.33 -8.81
C GLU A 13 -7.34 -29.66 -8.54
N GLU A 14 -7.93 -29.85 -7.36
CA GLU A 14 -8.77 -31.01 -7.01
C GLU A 14 -10.00 -31.13 -7.90
N LYS A 15 -10.57 -29.99 -8.33
CA LYS A 15 -11.66 -29.95 -9.33
C LYS A 15 -11.18 -30.10 -10.78
N GLY A 16 -9.87 -30.22 -11.02
CA GLY A 16 -9.30 -30.33 -12.37
C GLY A 16 -9.46 -29.06 -13.21
N LEU A 17 -9.69 -27.90 -12.60
CA LEU A 17 -9.92 -26.65 -13.30
C LEU A 17 -8.59 -25.95 -13.61
N SER A 18 -8.33 -25.65 -14.88
CA SER A 18 -7.22 -24.76 -15.25
C SER A 18 -7.56 -23.30 -14.92
N ARG A 19 -6.54 -22.44 -14.74
CA ARG A 19 -6.77 -21.01 -14.40
C ARG A 19 -7.64 -20.28 -15.43
N PRO A 20 -7.43 -20.41 -16.76
CA PRO A 20 -8.32 -19.77 -17.73
C PRO A 20 -9.76 -20.27 -17.64
N VAL A 21 -9.95 -21.57 -17.45
CA VAL A 21 -11.30 -22.15 -17.28
C VAL A 21 -11.95 -21.67 -15.98
N PHE A 22 -11.17 -21.51 -14.92
CA PHE A 22 -11.66 -21.00 -13.64
C PHE A 22 -12.15 -19.55 -13.77
N CYS A 23 -11.35 -18.68 -14.41
CA CYS A 23 -11.61 -17.25 -14.62
C CYS A 23 -12.70 -16.94 -15.66
N GLY A 24 -13.06 -17.89 -16.53
CA GLY A 24 -14.12 -17.70 -17.50
C GLY A 24 -13.80 -16.62 -18.53
N ASP A 25 -14.64 -15.59 -18.60
CA ASP A 25 -14.48 -14.44 -19.50
C ASP A 25 -13.61 -13.31 -18.91
N GLU A 26 -13.05 -13.54 -17.71
CA GLU A 26 -12.20 -12.60 -16.98
C GLU A 26 -12.90 -11.28 -16.56
N SER A 27 -14.23 -11.23 -16.61
CA SER A 27 -15.01 -10.05 -16.18
C SER A 27 -14.94 -9.80 -14.67
N GLU A 28 -15.03 -10.86 -13.87
CA GLU A 28 -15.02 -10.80 -12.39
C GLU A 28 -13.63 -11.09 -11.79
N LEU A 29 -12.84 -11.92 -12.47
CA LEU A 29 -11.51 -12.32 -12.00
C LEU A 29 -10.61 -12.69 -13.18
N SER A 30 -9.58 -11.88 -13.43
CA SER A 30 -8.59 -12.19 -14.48
C SER A 30 -7.65 -13.31 -14.06
N VAL A 31 -7.04 -13.98 -15.05
CA VAL A 31 -6.04 -15.04 -14.81
C VAL A 31 -4.85 -14.50 -14.03
N ARG A 32 -4.44 -13.25 -14.32
CA ARG A 32 -3.33 -12.58 -13.60
C ARG A 32 -3.66 -12.37 -12.12
N GLN A 33 -4.87 -11.90 -11.83
CA GLN A 33 -5.33 -11.73 -10.45
C GLN A 33 -5.39 -13.09 -9.74
N LEU A 34 -5.95 -14.13 -10.37
CA LEU A 34 -6.00 -15.47 -9.77
C LEU A 34 -4.61 -16.00 -9.42
N VAL A 35 -3.63 -15.83 -10.30
CA VAL A 35 -2.24 -16.24 -10.02
C VAL A 35 -1.68 -15.52 -8.78
N ARG A 36 -1.91 -14.20 -8.66
CA ARG A 36 -1.45 -13.42 -7.50
C ARG A 36 -2.19 -13.81 -6.22
N ILE A 37 -3.47 -14.16 -6.29
CA ILE A 37 -4.25 -14.68 -5.16
C ILE A 37 -3.67 -16.00 -4.68
N GLU A 38 -3.45 -16.95 -5.59
CA GLU A 38 -2.92 -18.28 -5.24
C GLU A 38 -1.52 -18.22 -4.61
N LYS A 39 -0.72 -17.22 -4.99
CA LYS A 39 0.60 -16.96 -4.38
C LYS A 39 0.52 -16.19 -3.05
N GLY A 40 -0.67 -15.73 -2.65
CA GLY A 40 -0.87 -14.88 -1.47
C GLY A 40 -0.33 -13.45 -1.63
N GLU A 41 -0.07 -13.02 -2.86
CA GLU A 41 0.45 -11.69 -3.20
C GLU A 41 -0.66 -10.65 -3.26
N PHE A 42 -1.90 -11.05 -3.54
CA PHE A 42 -3.05 -10.17 -3.67
C PHE A 42 -4.13 -10.52 -2.64
N ARG A 43 -4.76 -9.50 -2.05
CA ARG A 43 -5.91 -9.66 -1.15
C ARG A 43 -7.19 -9.49 -1.96
N PRO A 44 -7.94 -10.56 -2.24
CA PRO A 44 -9.16 -10.45 -3.03
C PRO A 44 -10.24 -9.68 -2.27
N THR A 45 -11.07 -8.95 -3.02
CA THR A 45 -12.26 -8.28 -2.49
C THR A 45 -13.34 -9.29 -2.10
N ILE A 46 -14.40 -8.85 -1.40
CA ILE A 46 -15.56 -9.71 -1.10
C ILE A 46 -16.14 -10.30 -2.38
N LYS A 47 -16.39 -9.46 -3.38
CA LYS A 47 -16.95 -9.90 -4.67
C LYS A 47 -16.07 -10.94 -5.35
N THR A 48 -14.75 -10.72 -5.32
CA THR A 48 -13.79 -11.68 -5.86
C THR A 48 -13.81 -13.00 -5.09
N LEU A 49 -13.93 -12.95 -3.76
CA LEU A 49 -14.03 -14.14 -2.92
C LEU A 49 -15.34 -14.89 -3.10
N GLU A 50 -16.46 -14.18 -3.26
CA GLU A 50 -17.76 -14.75 -3.62
C GLU A 50 -17.67 -15.47 -4.97
N TYR A 51 -17.10 -14.82 -5.98
CA TYR A 51 -16.87 -15.44 -7.28
C TYR A 51 -16.01 -16.73 -7.17
N ILE A 52 -14.90 -16.68 -6.42
CA ILE A 52 -14.04 -17.84 -6.21
C ILE A 52 -14.80 -18.96 -5.48
N ALA A 53 -15.57 -18.63 -4.44
CA ALA A 53 -16.37 -19.58 -3.68
C ALA A 53 -17.41 -20.27 -4.56
N ASP A 54 -18.10 -19.50 -5.39
CA ASP A 54 -19.11 -20.00 -6.34
C ASP A 54 -18.48 -20.95 -7.37
N ARG A 55 -17.32 -20.60 -7.95
CA ARG A 55 -16.60 -21.47 -8.91
C ARG A 55 -16.08 -22.75 -8.24
N LEU A 56 -15.73 -22.68 -6.96
CA LEU A 56 -15.33 -23.84 -6.17
C LEU A 56 -16.53 -24.59 -5.56
N GLU A 57 -17.76 -24.12 -5.76
CA GLU A 57 -19.01 -24.67 -5.19
C GLU A 57 -18.90 -24.89 -3.68
N ILE A 58 -18.26 -23.96 -2.98
CA ILE A 58 -18.17 -23.95 -1.52
C ILE A 58 -18.81 -22.68 -0.96
N PRO A 59 -19.30 -22.71 0.27
CA PRO A 59 -19.77 -21.50 0.92
C PRO A 59 -18.62 -20.47 1.09
N SER A 60 -18.89 -19.19 0.83
CA SER A 60 -17.89 -18.11 0.89
C SER A 60 -17.16 -18.03 2.24
N TYR A 61 -17.85 -18.28 3.36
CA TYR A 61 -17.25 -18.32 4.70
C TYR A 61 -16.12 -19.36 4.85
N VAL A 62 -16.09 -20.41 4.01
CA VAL A 62 -15.02 -21.43 4.02
C VAL A 62 -13.70 -20.84 3.51
N LEU A 63 -13.77 -19.91 2.55
CA LEU A 63 -12.61 -19.14 2.09
C LEU A 63 -12.32 -17.95 3.01
N MET A 64 -13.29 -17.56 3.83
CA MET A 64 -13.28 -16.30 4.59
C MET A 64 -13.50 -16.49 6.10
N PRO A 65 -12.85 -17.46 6.78
CA PRO A 65 -13.13 -17.71 8.20
C PRO A 65 -12.82 -16.50 9.10
N ASP A 66 -11.82 -15.69 8.71
CA ASP A 66 -11.37 -14.51 9.47
C ASP A 66 -11.62 -13.18 8.73
N TYR A 67 -12.46 -13.18 7.69
CA TYR A 67 -12.70 -11.95 6.93
C TYR A 67 -13.61 -11.00 7.73
N LYS A 68 -13.03 -9.88 8.17
CA LYS A 68 -13.77 -8.74 8.75
C LYS A 68 -13.76 -7.62 7.71
N GLU A 69 -14.94 -7.24 7.21
CA GLU A 69 -15.06 -6.06 6.35
C GLU A 69 -14.64 -4.82 7.16
N LEU A 70 -13.90 -3.92 6.53
CA LEU A 70 -13.47 -2.69 7.19
C LEU A 70 -14.69 -1.81 7.50
N PRO A 71 -14.76 -1.17 8.68
CA PRO A 71 -15.85 -0.25 9.00
C PRO A 71 -16.01 0.83 7.92
N LYS A 72 -17.24 1.10 7.49
CA LYS A 72 -17.50 2.11 6.43
C LYS A 72 -16.91 3.48 6.78
N ARG A 73 -17.04 3.89 8.04
CA ARG A 73 -16.47 5.14 8.53
C ARG A 73 -14.95 5.19 8.38
N TYR A 74 -14.25 4.11 8.73
CA TYR A 74 -12.81 4.02 8.50
C TYR A 74 -12.45 4.16 7.01
N GLN A 75 -13.21 3.53 6.11
CA GLN A 75 -12.98 3.64 4.67
C GLN A 75 -13.14 5.08 4.16
N GLU A 76 -14.12 5.83 4.68
CA GLU A 76 -14.32 7.26 4.37
C GLU A 76 -13.14 8.11 4.84
N LEU A 77 -12.70 7.92 6.09
CA LEU A 77 -11.55 8.64 6.66
C LEU A 77 -10.29 8.35 5.86
N LYS A 78 -10.01 7.07 5.57
CA LYS A 78 -8.89 6.63 4.73
C LYS A 78 -8.93 7.27 3.34
N TYR A 79 -10.09 7.29 2.70
CA TYR A 79 -10.26 7.92 1.39
C TYR A 79 -9.92 9.42 1.44
N PHE A 80 -10.41 10.11 2.46
CA PHE A 80 -10.11 11.52 2.64
C PHE A 80 -8.60 11.77 2.76
N LEU A 81 -7.94 11.07 3.69
CA LEU A 81 -6.50 11.18 3.96
C LEU A 81 -5.62 10.90 2.72
N LEU A 82 -6.05 9.97 1.86
CA LEU A 82 -5.30 9.60 0.65
C LEU A 82 -5.45 10.58 -0.51
N HIS A 83 -6.58 11.28 -0.60
CA HIS A 83 -6.96 12.03 -1.80
C HIS A 83 -7.01 13.55 -1.61
N HIS A 84 -6.98 14.05 -0.38
CA HIS A 84 -7.09 15.47 -0.08
C HIS A 84 -5.76 16.00 0.48
N PRO A 85 -4.83 16.42 -0.40
CA PRO A 85 -3.66 17.17 0.04
C PRO A 85 -4.08 18.51 0.65
N ASP A 86 -3.49 18.88 1.79
CA ASP A 86 -3.78 20.15 2.46
C ASP A 86 -3.16 21.37 1.75
N TYR A 87 -2.07 21.20 0.98
CA TYR A 87 -1.32 22.30 0.34
C TYR A 87 -0.99 23.47 1.29
N GLY A 88 -0.81 23.20 2.58
CA GLY A 88 -0.56 24.24 3.59
C GLY A 88 -1.81 24.93 4.13
N ASP A 89 -3.01 24.47 3.77
CA ASP A 89 -4.28 24.90 4.37
C ASP A 89 -4.40 24.38 5.81
N LYS A 90 -4.48 25.31 6.75
CA LYS A 90 -4.55 24.99 8.18
C LYS A 90 -5.85 24.31 8.58
N GLU A 91 -6.98 24.66 7.97
CA GLU A 91 -8.27 24.03 8.30
C GLU A 91 -8.25 22.56 7.87
N LEU A 92 -7.66 22.26 6.71
CA LEU A 92 -7.48 20.88 6.24
C LEU A 92 -6.48 20.10 7.11
N GLN A 93 -5.44 20.75 7.62
CA GLN A 93 -4.49 20.12 8.55
C GLN A 93 -5.17 19.74 9.86
N GLU A 94 -5.92 20.65 10.47
CA GLU A 94 -6.68 20.39 11.70
C GLU A 94 -7.71 19.25 11.46
N GLN A 95 -8.41 19.27 10.33
CA GLN A 95 -9.35 18.20 9.97
C GLN A 95 -8.67 16.83 9.81
N LYS A 96 -7.45 16.79 9.24
CA LYS A 96 -6.66 15.55 9.13
C LYS A 96 -6.24 15.04 10.50
N GLU A 97 -5.80 15.91 11.40
CA GLU A 97 -5.46 15.56 12.78
C GLU A 97 -6.67 14.93 13.50
N GLU A 98 -7.85 15.56 13.41
CA GLU A 98 -9.10 15.02 13.97
C GLU A 98 -9.43 13.63 13.39
N TYR A 99 -9.16 13.41 12.10
CA TYR A 99 -9.42 12.12 11.45
C TYR A 99 -8.43 11.05 11.88
N PHE A 100 -7.16 11.39 12.09
CA PHE A 100 -6.20 10.47 12.68
C PHE A 100 -6.63 10.09 14.09
N ASP A 101 -7.01 11.07 14.92
CA ASP A 101 -7.50 10.81 16.28
C ASP A 101 -8.72 9.87 16.27
N GLU A 102 -9.71 10.11 15.40
CA GLU A 102 -10.86 9.22 15.24
C GLU A 102 -10.44 7.79 14.86
N ILE A 103 -9.45 7.64 13.97
CA ILE A 103 -8.89 6.33 13.59
C ILE A 103 -8.24 5.64 14.78
N PHE A 104 -7.36 6.33 15.50
CA PHE A 104 -6.63 5.75 16.63
C PHE A 104 -7.54 5.35 17.79
N GLU A 105 -8.54 6.17 18.09
CA GLU A 105 -9.47 5.90 19.20
C GLU A 105 -10.47 4.78 18.89
N ASN A 106 -11.03 4.74 17.67
CA ASN A 106 -12.21 3.93 17.39
C ASN A 106 -11.95 2.70 16.51
N PHE A 107 -10.87 2.70 15.72
CA PHE A 107 -10.67 1.69 14.67
C PHE A 107 -9.33 0.98 14.76
N TYR A 108 -8.26 1.67 15.14
CA TYR A 108 -6.89 1.22 14.92
C TYR A 108 -6.59 -0.16 15.48
N ASP A 109 -6.95 -0.45 16.73
CA ASP A 109 -6.65 -1.75 17.38
C ASP A 109 -7.21 -2.96 16.62
N ASP A 110 -8.39 -2.78 16.01
CA ASP A 110 -9.14 -3.79 15.26
C ASP A 110 -8.73 -3.91 13.79
N LEU A 111 -7.89 -2.98 13.29
CA LEU A 111 -7.43 -3.00 11.91
C LEU A 111 -6.47 -4.17 11.64
N PRO A 112 -6.53 -4.76 10.44
CA PRO A 112 -5.54 -5.72 10.01
C PRO A 112 -4.17 -5.04 9.84
N ARG A 113 -3.09 -5.85 9.88
CA ARG A 113 -1.71 -5.35 9.93
C ARG A 113 -1.34 -4.44 8.75
N ASP A 114 -1.80 -4.79 7.56
CA ASP A 114 -1.62 -4.00 6.33
C ASP A 114 -2.24 -2.60 6.47
N GLU A 115 -3.46 -2.49 6.97
CA GLU A 115 -4.14 -1.21 7.19
C GLU A 115 -3.49 -0.37 8.31
N LYS A 116 -3.01 -1.01 9.38
CA LYS A 116 -2.23 -0.30 10.43
C LYS A 116 -0.99 0.38 9.84
N VAL A 117 -0.22 -0.36 9.03
CA VAL A 117 0.95 0.19 8.36
C VAL A 117 0.60 1.37 7.44
N LEU A 118 -0.53 1.32 6.73
CA LEU A 118 -0.99 2.45 5.91
C LEU A 118 -1.27 3.69 6.77
N VAL A 119 -1.99 3.53 7.87
CA VAL A 119 -2.32 4.63 8.81
C VAL A 119 -1.05 5.24 9.39
N ASP A 120 -0.13 4.40 9.89
CA ASP A 120 1.14 4.84 10.47
C ASP A 120 1.99 5.62 9.44
N CYS A 121 2.05 5.14 8.19
CA CYS A 121 2.77 5.83 7.13
C CYS A 121 2.14 7.18 6.80
N LEU A 122 0.80 7.27 6.72
CA LEU A 122 0.11 8.53 6.42
C LEU A 122 0.32 9.56 7.52
N GLN A 123 0.19 9.16 8.79
CA GLN A 123 0.42 10.05 9.93
C GLN A 123 1.88 10.53 9.96
N ALA A 124 2.83 9.62 9.75
CA ALA A 124 4.25 9.97 9.73
C ALA A 124 4.60 10.93 8.57
N ILE A 125 4.01 10.75 7.39
CA ILE A 125 4.20 11.66 6.24
C ILE A 125 3.74 13.07 6.61
N ASP A 126 2.56 13.21 7.21
CA ASP A 126 2.03 14.51 7.61
C ASP A 126 2.85 15.11 8.76
N ALA A 127 3.25 14.32 9.75
CA ALA A 127 4.11 14.77 10.86
C ALA A 127 5.48 15.26 10.39
N VAL A 128 6.16 14.53 9.50
CA VAL A 128 7.46 14.93 8.92
C VAL A 128 7.32 16.25 8.15
N ARG A 129 6.24 16.42 7.38
CA ARG A 129 5.98 17.65 6.61
C ARG A 129 5.70 18.84 7.52
N MET A 130 4.89 18.65 8.56
CA MET A 130 4.52 19.73 9.48
C MET A 130 5.70 20.19 10.35
N THR A 131 6.51 19.24 10.82
CA THR A 131 7.61 19.52 11.73
C THR A 131 8.95 19.76 11.05
N SER A 132 9.05 19.44 9.74
CA SER A 132 10.32 19.39 8.99
C SER A 132 11.38 18.50 9.66
N ASN A 133 10.94 17.48 10.40
CA ASN A 133 11.80 16.58 11.18
C ASN A 133 11.61 15.13 10.72
N SER A 134 12.66 14.56 10.12
CA SER A 134 12.68 13.21 9.58
C SER A 134 12.52 12.11 10.63
N LEU A 135 12.84 12.39 11.90
CA LEU A 135 12.80 11.41 13.00
C LEU A 135 11.40 10.82 13.22
N TYR A 136 10.34 11.58 12.89
CA TYR A 136 8.95 11.08 12.96
C TYR A 136 8.68 9.97 11.94
N GLY A 137 9.41 9.93 10.83
CA GLY A 137 9.31 8.88 9.82
C GLY A 137 10.30 7.73 10.03
N SER A 138 11.45 7.99 10.65
CA SER A 138 12.51 6.99 10.85
C SER A 138 12.02 5.72 11.55
N SER A 139 11.20 5.86 12.60
CA SER A 139 10.63 4.73 13.35
C SER A 139 9.73 3.82 12.50
N VAL A 140 9.05 4.37 11.50
CA VAL A 140 8.17 3.63 10.58
C VAL A 140 8.96 3.03 9.41
N ILE A 141 10.09 3.64 9.05
CA ILE A 141 10.96 3.23 7.93
C ILE A 141 11.94 2.11 8.31
N GLU A 142 12.47 2.10 9.54
CA GLU A 142 13.55 1.19 9.98
C GLU A 142 13.26 -0.30 9.68
N ASP A 143 11.98 -0.68 9.65
CA ASP A 143 11.54 -2.02 9.28
C ASP A 143 11.22 -2.18 7.78
N GLY A 144 12.13 -2.85 7.06
CA GLY A 144 11.83 -3.50 5.78
C GLY A 144 12.22 -2.73 4.52
N LEU A 145 13.00 -1.63 4.62
CA LEU A 145 13.44 -0.88 3.43
C LEU A 145 14.31 -1.72 2.47
N GLN A 146 15.15 -2.59 3.02
CA GLN A 146 15.95 -3.55 2.24
C GLN A 146 15.06 -4.58 1.51
N ASP A 147 13.97 -5.01 2.13
CA ASP A 147 13.02 -5.93 1.51
C ASP A 147 12.34 -5.28 0.28
N LEU A 148 12.10 -3.96 0.32
CA LEU A 148 11.53 -3.20 -0.79
C LEU A 148 12.44 -3.20 -2.03
N LEU A 149 13.76 -3.32 -1.88
CA LEU A 149 14.70 -3.44 -3.01
C LEU A 149 14.56 -4.79 -3.72
N SER A 150 14.14 -5.83 -3.02
CA SER A 150 13.98 -7.18 -3.58
C SER A 150 12.59 -7.49 -4.17
N ARG A 151 11.57 -6.69 -3.85
CA ARG A 151 10.18 -6.95 -4.30
C ARG A 151 9.95 -6.72 -5.80
N ASP A 152 9.24 -7.64 -6.46
CA ASP A 152 8.93 -7.51 -7.89
C ASP A 152 7.77 -6.55 -8.19
N VAL A 153 6.72 -6.58 -7.35
CA VAL A 153 5.51 -5.77 -7.49
C VAL A 153 5.21 -5.08 -6.15
N TYR A 154 5.05 -3.76 -6.18
CA TYR A 154 4.72 -2.97 -5.00
C TYR A 154 3.24 -2.94 -4.69
N LYS A 155 2.93 -2.95 -3.40
CA LYS A 155 1.59 -2.76 -2.84
C LYS A 155 1.41 -1.33 -2.33
N ALA A 156 0.18 -0.96 -1.94
CA ALA A 156 -0.11 0.35 -1.38
C ALA A 156 0.79 0.69 -0.18
N GLU A 157 1.02 -0.26 0.73
CA GLU A 157 1.89 -0.05 1.88
C GLU A 157 3.36 0.17 1.49
N ASP A 158 3.84 -0.52 0.45
CA ASP A 158 5.20 -0.36 -0.06
C ASP A 158 5.38 1.03 -0.67
N LEU A 159 4.39 1.49 -1.45
CA LEU A 159 4.41 2.81 -2.11
C LEU A 159 4.38 3.95 -1.08
N LEU A 160 3.56 3.83 -0.03
CA LEU A 160 3.52 4.82 1.05
C LEU A 160 4.80 4.82 1.89
N LYS A 161 5.39 3.66 2.19
CA LYS A 161 6.69 3.60 2.86
C LYS A 161 7.79 4.28 2.05
N LEU A 162 7.84 4.04 0.74
CA LEU A 162 8.80 4.72 -0.14
C LEU A 162 8.55 6.23 -0.18
N ARG A 163 7.28 6.66 -0.24
CA ARG A 163 6.93 8.07 -0.14
C ARG A 163 7.41 8.69 1.17
N LEU A 164 7.20 8.03 2.30
CA LEU A 164 7.67 8.48 3.61
C LEU A 164 9.21 8.59 3.62
N TYR A 165 9.90 7.57 3.11
CA TYR A 165 11.37 7.58 2.97
C TYR A 165 11.85 8.80 2.19
N PHE A 166 11.29 9.09 1.02
CA PHE A 166 11.66 10.27 0.25
C PHE A 166 11.35 11.58 0.99
N ASN A 167 10.23 11.67 1.71
CA ASN A 167 9.95 12.88 2.50
C ASN A 167 10.98 13.07 3.63
N CYS A 168 11.41 12.02 4.32
CA CYS A 168 12.48 12.11 5.30
C CYS A 168 13.80 12.58 4.68
N GLN A 169 14.21 11.96 3.57
CA GLN A 169 15.45 12.34 2.86
C GLN A 169 15.39 13.79 2.34
N LEU A 170 14.23 14.22 1.85
CA LEU A 170 14.01 15.60 1.43
C LEU A 170 14.18 16.57 2.60
N MET A 171 13.56 16.30 3.77
CA MET A 171 13.68 17.18 4.93
C MET A 171 15.11 17.23 5.45
N ASP A 172 15.79 16.09 5.52
CA ASP A 172 17.21 16.04 5.92
C ASP A 172 18.08 16.82 4.93
N GLY A 173 17.89 16.60 3.63
CA GLY A 173 18.61 17.29 2.57
C GLY A 173 18.37 18.80 2.56
N LEU A 174 17.15 19.26 2.83
CA LEU A 174 16.84 20.70 2.95
C LEU A 174 17.46 21.32 4.21
N ASN A 175 17.51 20.59 5.31
CA ASN A 175 18.09 21.06 6.56
C ASN A 175 19.62 21.17 6.49
N VAL A 176 20.28 20.23 5.80
CA VAL A 176 21.75 20.19 5.66
C VAL A 176 22.23 20.98 4.43
N GLY A 177 21.39 21.06 3.39
CA GLY A 177 21.71 21.68 2.09
C GLY A 177 22.28 20.72 1.05
N GLU A 178 22.45 19.44 1.38
CA GLU A 178 22.95 18.38 0.51
C GLU A 178 22.37 17.02 0.94
N ILE A 179 22.25 16.07 0.00
CA ILE A 179 21.96 14.66 0.30
C ILE A 179 23.25 13.87 0.11
N LYS A 180 23.57 12.95 1.04
CA LYS A 180 24.80 12.14 0.91
C LYS A 180 24.76 11.29 -0.36
N GLU A 181 25.92 11.10 -0.99
CA GLU A 181 26.06 10.29 -2.22
C GLU A 181 25.46 8.88 -2.11
N SER A 182 25.67 8.19 -0.99
CA SER A 182 25.09 6.86 -0.74
C SER A 182 23.55 6.87 -0.64
N GLU A 183 22.98 7.94 -0.08
CA GLU A 183 21.53 8.12 0.03
C GLU A 183 20.95 8.49 -1.34
N HIS A 184 21.64 9.34 -2.10
CA HIS A 184 21.28 9.71 -3.47
C HIS A 184 21.26 8.50 -4.42
N GLU A 185 22.26 7.61 -4.38
CA GLU A 185 22.27 6.35 -5.13
C GLU A 185 21.05 5.46 -4.79
N THR A 186 20.70 5.39 -3.50
CA THR A 186 19.54 4.62 -3.03
C THR A 186 18.23 5.21 -3.56
N ILE A 187 18.10 6.54 -3.56
CA ILE A 187 16.95 7.25 -4.10
C ILE A 187 16.79 6.98 -5.60
N LEU A 188 17.88 7.05 -6.37
CA LEU A 188 17.88 6.72 -7.80
C LEU A 188 17.42 5.28 -8.05
N CYS A 189 17.93 4.32 -7.28
CA CYS A 189 17.53 2.91 -7.40
C CYS A 189 16.02 2.72 -7.18
N PHE A 190 15.44 3.36 -6.16
CA PHE A 190 14.01 3.30 -5.93
C PHE A 190 13.20 4.06 -6.99
N HIS A 191 13.70 5.18 -7.51
CA HIS A 191 13.05 5.95 -8.57
C HIS A 191 12.89 5.11 -9.85
N ASP A 192 13.97 4.46 -10.30
CA ASP A 192 13.94 3.58 -11.47
C ASP A 192 12.98 2.41 -11.26
N LYS A 193 13.00 1.84 -10.06
CA LYS A 193 12.14 0.73 -9.71
C LYS A 193 10.68 1.13 -9.67
N LEU A 194 10.32 2.27 -9.09
CA LEU A 194 8.97 2.84 -9.12
C LEU A 194 8.51 3.09 -10.56
N SER A 195 9.38 3.63 -11.41
CA SER A 195 9.07 3.84 -12.83
C SER A 195 8.73 2.53 -13.55
N SER A 196 9.38 1.43 -13.17
CA SER A 196 9.07 0.08 -13.71
C SER A 196 7.76 -0.53 -13.18
N GLN A 197 7.10 0.07 -12.19
CA GLN A 197 5.86 -0.44 -11.59
C GLN A 197 4.60 -0.04 -12.35
N VAL A 198 4.67 0.95 -13.24
CA VAL A 198 3.49 1.53 -13.95
C VAL A 198 2.62 0.45 -14.60
N ASP A 199 3.24 -0.57 -15.22
CA ASP A 199 2.52 -1.65 -15.91
C ASP A 199 2.18 -2.86 -15.02
N LYS A 200 2.62 -2.86 -13.76
CA LYS A 200 2.56 -4.02 -12.85
C LYS A 200 1.56 -3.85 -11.72
N ILE A 201 1.33 -2.62 -11.26
CA ILE A 201 0.48 -2.34 -10.10
C ILE A 201 -0.99 -2.25 -10.48
N GLU A 202 -1.85 -2.37 -9.48
CA GLU A 202 -3.28 -2.18 -9.64
C GLU A 202 -3.64 -0.72 -9.90
N PHE A 203 -4.71 -0.51 -10.66
CA PHE A 203 -5.21 0.80 -11.05
C PHE A 203 -5.46 1.71 -9.83
N ASP A 204 -6.01 1.16 -8.76
CA ASP A 204 -6.33 1.91 -7.53
C ASP A 204 -5.08 2.41 -6.79
N CYS A 205 -3.90 1.83 -7.08
CA CYS A 205 -2.62 2.24 -6.51
C CYS A 205 -1.87 3.28 -7.37
N LEU A 206 -2.37 3.63 -8.56
CA LEU A 206 -1.67 4.57 -9.47
C LEU A 206 -1.49 5.96 -8.86
N ASN A 207 -2.45 6.42 -8.06
CA ASN A 207 -2.33 7.70 -7.34
C ASN A 207 -1.15 7.68 -6.35
N LEU A 208 -0.99 6.57 -5.63
CA LEU A 208 0.13 6.38 -4.70
C LEU A 208 1.46 6.32 -5.45
N LEU A 209 1.51 5.60 -6.57
CA LEU A 209 2.72 5.52 -7.39
C LEU A 209 3.14 6.88 -7.92
N ARG A 210 2.19 7.66 -8.47
CA ARG A 210 2.42 9.03 -8.91
C ARG A 210 3.02 9.87 -7.79
N ASP A 211 2.41 9.85 -6.60
CA ASP A 211 2.86 10.67 -5.49
C ASP A 211 4.25 10.25 -4.98
N SER A 212 4.55 8.95 -4.96
CA SER A 212 5.89 8.43 -4.61
C SER A 212 6.94 8.83 -5.65
N LEU A 213 6.61 8.79 -6.94
CA LEU A 213 7.48 9.25 -8.03
C LEU A 213 7.78 10.75 -7.91
N LEU A 214 6.75 11.57 -7.66
CA LEU A 214 6.94 13.01 -7.43
C LEU A 214 7.84 13.28 -6.22
N ALA A 215 7.63 12.57 -5.11
CA ALA A 215 8.49 12.70 -3.92
C ALA A 215 9.95 12.30 -4.20
N SER A 216 10.18 11.24 -4.99
CA SER A 216 11.55 10.86 -5.38
C SER A 216 12.23 11.91 -6.26
N LEU A 217 11.50 12.50 -7.22
CA LEU A 217 12.03 13.54 -8.10
C LEU A 217 12.44 14.78 -7.30
N THR A 218 11.64 15.19 -6.31
CA THR A 218 11.99 16.34 -5.46
C THR A 218 13.28 16.12 -4.66
N CYS A 219 13.62 14.87 -4.32
CA CYS A 219 14.89 14.59 -3.66
C CYS A 219 16.08 14.74 -4.61
N LEU A 220 15.92 14.33 -5.87
CA LEU A 220 16.97 14.39 -6.90
C LEU A 220 17.30 15.82 -7.36
N GLU A 221 16.46 16.80 -7.01
CA GLU A 221 16.74 18.23 -7.23
C GLU A 221 17.72 18.80 -6.20
N ILE A 222 17.90 18.14 -5.05
CA ILE A 222 18.86 18.57 -4.02
C ILE A 222 20.27 18.15 -4.45
N PRO A 223 21.26 19.07 -4.37
CA PRO A 223 22.64 18.74 -4.70
C PRO A 223 23.19 17.62 -3.83
N CYS A 224 24.12 16.86 -4.42
CA CYS A 224 24.84 15.75 -3.82
C CYS A 224 26.33 16.09 -3.70
#